data_AF-A0A9X0LA27-F1
#
_entry.id   AF-A0A9X0LA27-F1
#
_cell.length_a   1.000
_cell.length_b   1.000
_cell.length_c   1.000
_cell.angle_alpha   90.00
_cell.angle_beta   90.00
_cell.angle_gamma   90.00
#
_symmetry.space_group_name_H-M   'P 1'
#
loop_
_entity.id
_entity.type
_entity.pdbx_description
1 polymer ?
#
loop_
_entity_poly.entity_id
_entity_poly.type
_entity_poly.pdbx_seq_one_letter_code
_entity_poly.pdbx_strand_id
1 'polypeptide(L)'
;MSDLSSKNTPVLTESLSQAALATQPQSKIPAVKIWATVGGLILAFQLFVWGKWVTGPHFERVPAGPTDPPTFMKAILFTWTAVIVIGMPIAIWWFLIRPWRRERRITLDGMLFVSCGLLWFQDPLLNYFNTWSTYNTWMWNMGSWVQDIPGWVSYGEPGAMMAEPILMNAPGYFFVLLCTMLGCWVMRLAKKRFPNMNTLGLIGVVIAWTFVFDFVIEGLFLMPMGLFTYPGAIQALSVNAGTYYQWPLYEGLMWGGVQAGLCCLRYFTDDRGRTFVERGLDRVRGGFVRQQLTRFLAIFAACSAFFFVFYNIPAQFFAMHQDPWPEDILKRSYFLMGICGEDTDRPCPDPALPMPLTNSGYINHEGELVLPEGVELPENVPLERGE
;
A
#
# COMPACT_ATOMS: atom_id res chain seq x y z
N MET A 1 89.28 -18.49 31.65
CA MET A 1 88.69 -19.16 30.48
C MET A 1 87.24 -19.49 30.81
N SER A 2 86.22 -19.10 30.06
CA SER A 2 86.11 -18.10 28.98
C SER A 2 84.64 -17.66 28.89
N ASP A 3 84.37 -16.48 28.32
CA ASP A 3 83.04 -15.86 28.23
C ASP A 3 82.00 -16.62 27.39
N LEU A 4 80.72 -16.28 27.63
CA LEU A 4 79.69 -15.79 26.68
C LEU A 4 78.33 -15.76 27.44
N SER A 5 77.73 -14.61 27.80
CA SER A 5 77.03 -13.62 26.94
C SER A 5 75.84 -14.23 26.18
N SER A 6 74.59 -13.75 26.20
CA SER A 6 73.85 -12.73 27.00
C SER A 6 72.33 -13.02 26.83
N LYS A 7 71.29 -12.27 27.25
CA LYS A 7 71.09 -10.88 27.76
C LYS A 7 69.69 -10.77 28.42
N ASN A 8 69.41 -9.73 29.23
CA ASN A 8 68.06 -9.36 29.70
C ASN A 8 67.52 -8.15 28.92
N THR A 9 66.29 -8.22 28.38
CA THR A 9 65.47 -7.06 27.95
C THR A 9 63.97 -7.44 27.92
N PRO A 10 62.99 -6.51 27.87
CA PRO A 10 62.15 -6.25 29.04
C PRO A 10 60.66 -6.65 28.86
N VAL A 11 59.90 -6.46 29.95
CA VAL A 11 58.44 -6.58 29.96
C VAL A 11 57.80 -5.60 28.97
N LEU A 12 56.96 -6.12 28.07
CA LEU A 12 55.98 -5.36 27.30
C LEU A 12 54.60 -5.95 27.55
N THR A 13 53.87 -5.31 28.47
CA THR A 13 52.42 -5.49 28.58
C THR A 13 51.74 -4.81 27.39
N GLU A 14 51.53 -5.53 26.29
CA GLU A 14 50.59 -5.07 25.27
C GLU A 14 49.19 -5.01 25.88
N SER A 15 48.65 -3.80 25.98
CA SER A 15 47.24 -3.63 26.28
C SER A 15 46.41 -4.27 25.18
N LEU A 16 45.43 -5.09 25.57
CA LEU A 16 44.27 -5.47 24.73
C LEU A 16 43.42 -4.22 24.45
N SER A 17 44.00 -3.29 23.71
CA SER A 17 43.35 -2.11 23.20
C SER A 17 42.32 -2.57 22.16
N GLN A 18 41.05 -2.38 22.48
CA GLN A 18 39.96 -1.75 21.71
C GLN A 18 39.81 -1.95 20.18
N ALA A 19 40.73 -2.61 19.48
CA ALA A 19 40.77 -2.77 18.03
C ALA A 19 39.88 -3.91 17.51
N ALA A 20 39.56 -4.91 18.34
CA ALA A 20 38.67 -6.02 17.98
C ALA A 20 37.16 -5.66 18.01
N LEU A 21 36.80 -4.44 18.43
CA LEU A 21 35.42 -4.06 18.76
C LEU A 21 34.84 -2.91 17.92
N ALA A 22 35.34 -2.68 16.70
CA ALA A 22 34.63 -1.88 15.69
C ALA A 22 35.18 -2.03 14.25
N THR A 23 34.76 -3.05 13.49
CA THR A 23 34.80 -2.97 12.02
C THR A 23 33.61 -3.68 11.36
N GLN A 24 32.40 -3.27 11.74
CA GLN A 24 31.26 -3.39 10.83
C GLN A 24 31.63 -2.67 9.51
N PRO A 25 31.52 -3.32 8.34
CA PRO A 25 31.98 -2.75 7.07
C PRO A 25 31.22 -1.46 6.78
N GLN A 26 31.91 -0.32 6.92
CA GLN A 26 31.28 0.98 6.73
C GLN A 26 30.97 1.20 5.26
N SER A 27 29.70 1.04 4.88
CA SER A 27 29.21 1.42 3.57
C SER A 27 29.64 2.86 3.23
N LYS A 28 30.26 3.01 2.05
CA LYS A 28 30.67 4.32 1.51
C LYS A 28 29.46 5.25 1.27
N ILE A 29 28.26 4.68 1.11
CA ILE A 29 27.00 5.42 0.98
C ILE A 29 26.18 5.18 2.27
N PRO A 30 25.83 6.23 3.05
CA PRO A 30 24.97 6.06 4.21
C PRO A 30 23.57 5.64 3.75
N ALA A 31 23.00 4.60 4.38
CA ALA A 31 21.76 3.96 3.96
C ALA A 31 20.60 4.94 3.75
N VAL A 32 20.50 5.97 4.60
CA VAL A 32 19.52 7.07 4.47
C VAL A 32 19.52 7.77 3.10
N LYS A 33 20.66 7.86 2.40
CA LYS A 33 20.71 8.42 1.04
C LYS A 33 20.07 7.48 0.02
N ILE A 34 20.26 6.18 0.15
CA ILE A 34 19.66 5.18 -0.75
C ILE A 34 18.14 5.23 -0.59
N TRP A 35 17.66 5.14 0.66
CA TRP A 35 16.23 5.28 0.97
C TRP A 35 15.64 6.61 0.50
N ALA A 36 16.33 7.73 0.73
CA ALA A 36 15.86 9.04 0.27
C ALA A 36 15.85 9.20 -1.26
N THR A 37 16.81 8.59 -1.98
CA THR A 37 16.79 8.55 -3.45
C THR A 37 15.63 7.70 -3.95
N VAL A 38 15.41 6.51 -3.39
CA VAL A 38 14.26 5.66 -3.75
C VAL A 38 12.94 6.38 -3.48
N GLY A 39 12.76 6.98 -2.29
CA GLY A 39 11.56 7.75 -1.96
C GLY A 39 11.38 8.99 -2.83
N GLY A 40 12.46 9.64 -3.24
CA GLY A 40 12.44 10.75 -4.20
C GLY A 40 12.01 10.32 -5.59
N LEU A 41 12.47 9.15 -6.07
CA LEU A 41 12.05 8.57 -7.34
C LEU A 41 10.58 8.14 -7.33
N ILE A 42 10.14 7.46 -6.26
CA ILE A 42 8.72 7.09 -6.06
C ILE A 42 7.87 8.36 -6.06
N LEU A 43 8.19 9.37 -5.24
CA LEU A 43 7.40 10.60 -5.16
C LEU A 43 7.39 11.36 -6.50
N ALA A 44 8.50 11.42 -7.22
CA ALA A 44 8.55 12.05 -8.55
C ALA A 44 7.65 11.32 -9.56
N PHE A 45 7.64 9.98 -9.53
CA PHE A 45 6.77 9.16 -10.36
C PHE A 45 5.28 9.35 -10.00
N GLN A 46 4.94 9.35 -8.71
CA GLN A 46 3.58 9.64 -8.22
C GLN A 46 3.07 11.00 -8.72
N LEU A 47 3.88 12.05 -8.56
CA LEU A 47 3.52 13.40 -9.00
C LEU A 47 3.41 13.51 -10.52
N PHE A 48 4.23 12.79 -11.28
CA PHE A 48 4.13 12.71 -12.74
C PHE A 48 2.81 12.04 -13.17
N VAL A 49 2.48 10.88 -12.59
CA VAL A 49 1.27 10.11 -12.92
C VAL A 49 0.01 10.87 -12.50
N TRP A 50 -0.05 11.45 -11.29
CA TRP A 50 -1.16 12.31 -10.89
C TRP A 50 -1.30 13.57 -11.76
N GLY A 51 -0.18 14.17 -12.18
CA GLY A 51 -0.19 15.31 -13.11
C GLY A 51 -0.76 14.92 -14.48
N LYS A 52 -0.35 13.77 -15.02
CA LYS A 52 -0.88 13.22 -16.28
C LYS A 52 -2.37 12.92 -16.16
N TRP A 53 -2.81 12.28 -15.08
CA TRP A 53 -4.22 11.98 -14.80
C TRP A 53 -5.08 13.24 -14.78
N VAL A 54 -4.77 14.22 -13.91
CA VAL A 54 -5.57 15.46 -13.74
C VAL A 54 -5.63 16.32 -15.01
N THR A 55 -4.65 16.20 -15.92
CA THR A 55 -4.63 16.90 -17.22
C THR A 55 -5.08 16.04 -18.39
N GLY A 56 -5.38 14.76 -18.16
CA GLY A 56 -5.66 13.75 -19.16
C GLY A 56 -7.14 13.36 -19.24
N PRO A 57 -7.49 12.45 -20.18
CA PRO A 57 -8.86 12.01 -20.38
C PRO A 57 -9.40 11.16 -19.20
N HIS A 58 -8.52 10.57 -18.39
CA HIS A 58 -8.91 9.72 -17.27
C HIS A 58 -9.43 10.48 -16.03
N PHE A 59 -9.35 11.82 -16.01
CA PHE A 59 -9.98 12.64 -14.97
C PHE A 59 -11.48 12.87 -15.29
N GLU A 60 -12.21 11.76 -15.40
CA GLU A 60 -13.64 11.74 -15.72
C GLU A 60 -14.41 10.96 -14.65
N ARG A 61 -15.63 11.41 -14.33
CA ARG A 61 -16.44 10.74 -13.31
C ARG A 61 -16.98 9.41 -13.81
N VAL A 62 -16.66 8.34 -13.11
CA VAL A 62 -17.29 7.02 -13.30
C VAL A 62 -18.68 7.04 -12.65
N PRO A 63 -19.77 6.69 -13.38
CA PRO A 63 -21.13 6.72 -12.89
C PRO A 63 -21.46 5.54 -11.96
N ALA A 64 -22.58 5.65 -11.23
CA ALA A 64 -23.13 4.59 -10.39
C ALA A 64 -23.90 3.51 -11.17
N GLY A 65 -24.12 3.69 -12.47
CA GLY A 65 -25.04 2.88 -13.27
C GLY A 65 -26.51 3.02 -12.84
N PRO A 66 -27.40 2.11 -13.29
CA PRO A 66 -28.84 2.22 -13.08
C PRO A 66 -29.31 1.83 -11.66
N THR A 67 -28.53 1.04 -10.92
CA THR A 67 -28.90 0.62 -9.56
C THR A 67 -28.55 1.71 -8.55
N ASP A 68 -29.56 2.22 -7.84
CA ASP A 68 -29.34 3.24 -6.82
C ASP A 68 -28.96 2.60 -5.46
N PRO A 69 -27.88 3.04 -4.77
CA PRO A 69 -27.53 2.50 -3.46
C PRO A 69 -28.61 2.74 -2.41
N PRO A 70 -28.84 1.80 -1.47
CA PRO A 70 -29.83 1.97 -0.40
C PRO A 70 -29.63 3.26 0.41
N THR A 71 -30.73 3.92 0.81
CA THR A 71 -30.68 5.22 1.52
C THR A 71 -29.81 5.18 2.79
N PHE A 72 -29.81 4.07 3.51
CA PHE A 72 -28.96 3.84 4.69
C PHE A 72 -27.47 3.83 4.35
N MET A 73 -27.09 3.12 3.27
CA MET A 73 -25.73 3.08 2.74
C MET A 73 -25.27 4.50 2.35
N LYS A 74 -26.08 5.25 1.60
CA LYS A 74 -25.79 6.65 1.24
C LYS A 74 -25.58 7.55 2.46
N ALA A 75 -26.47 7.45 3.45
CA ALA A 75 -26.39 8.27 4.67
C ALA A 75 -25.11 7.99 5.46
N ILE A 76 -24.70 6.73 5.55
CA ILE A 76 -23.45 6.32 6.21
C ILE A 76 -22.23 6.81 5.42
N LEU A 77 -22.15 6.51 4.12
CA LEU A 77 -21.03 6.90 3.27
C LEU A 77 -20.83 8.42 3.28
N PHE A 78 -21.93 9.19 3.19
CA PHE A 78 -21.89 10.66 3.33
C PHE A 78 -21.38 11.09 4.71
N THR A 79 -21.96 10.55 5.79
CA THR A 79 -21.58 10.90 7.18
C THR A 79 -20.10 10.59 7.44
N TRP A 80 -19.63 9.44 6.98
CA TRP A 80 -18.26 9.01 7.22
C TRP A 80 -17.27 9.83 6.39
N THR A 81 -17.60 10.12 5.11
CA THR A 81 -16.84 11.06 4.28
C THR A 81 -16.75 12.44 4.95
N ALA A 82 -17.86 12.97 5.46
CA ALA A 82 -17.89 14.27 6.12
C ALA A 82 -16.99 14.30 7.37
N VAL A 83 -17.03 13.28 8.23
CA VAL A 83 -16.18 13.21 9.43
C VAL A 83 -14.70 13.07 9.07
N ILE A 84 -14.34 12.28 8.06
CA ILE A 84 -12.95 12.13 7.59
C ILE A 84 -12.41 13.43 6.96
N VAL A 85 -13.21 14.09 6.11
CA VAL A 85 -12.86 15.40 5.51
C VAL A 85 -12.74 16.50 6.57
N ILE A 86 -13.65 16.58 7.54
CA ILE A 86 -13.59 17.56 8.64
C ILE A 86 -12.45 17.24 9.62
N GLY A 87 -12.17 15.95 9.85
CA GLY A 87 -11.07 15.50 10.68
C GLY A 87 -9.69 15.84 10.09
N MET A 88 -9.56 15.88 8.76
CA MET A 88 -8.28 16.08 8.09
C MET A 88 -7.60 17.43 8.45
N PRO A 89 -8.25 18.61 8.42
CA PRO A 89 -7.70 19.86 8.96
C PRO A 89 -7.25 19.77 10.42
N ILE A 90 -8.01 19.06 11.27
CA ILE A 90 -7.70 18.89 12.69
C ILE A 90 -6.43 18.03 12.85
N ALA A 91 -6.32 16.95 12.09
CA ALA A 91 -5.16 16.07 12.06
C ALA A 91 -3.91 16.78 11.53
N ILE A 92 -4.02 17.53 10.42
CA ILE A 92 -2.96 18.40 9.89
C ILE A 92 -2.50 19.40 10.97
N TRP A 93 -3.43 20.04 11.68
CA TRP A 93 -3.09 20.95 12.75
C TRP A 93 -2.35 20.25 13.90
N TRP A 94 -2.82 19.07 14.31
CA TRP A 94 -2.29 18.33 15.46
C TRP A 94 -0.93 17.67 15.20
N PHE A 95 -0.73 17.06 14.03
CA PHE A 95 0.48 16.31 13.68
C PHE A 95 1.56 17.14 12.95
N LEU A 96 1.18 18.18 12.21
CA LEU A 96 2.13 19.02 11.46
C LEU A 96 2.25 20.43 12.05
N ILE A 97 1.18 21.22 12.09
CA ILE A 97 1.27 22.66 12.39
C ILE A 97 1.67 22.91 13.85
N ARG A 98 1.03 22.23 14.81
CA ARG A 98 1.28 22.41 16.24
C ARG A 98 2.69 21.96 16.66
N PRO A 99 3.21 20.77 16.26
CA PRO A 99 4.58 20.38 16.56
C PRO A 99 5.60 21.28 15.86
N TRP A 100 5.36 21.67 14.60
CA TRP A 100 6.26 22.60 13.89
C TRP A 100 6.34 23.96 14.60
N ARG A 101 5.21 24.53 15.04
CA ARG A 101 5.21 25.80 15.82
C ARG A 101 5.88 25.68 17.18
N ARG A 102 5.77 24.53 17.87
CA ARG A 102 6.32 24.32 19.22
C ARG A 102 7.79 23.91 19.24
N GLU A 103 8.17 22.95 18.39
CA GLU A 103 9.49 22.30 18.40
C GLU A 103 10.39 22.78 17.24
N ARG A 104 9.86 23.59 16.31
CA ARG A 104 10.56 24.06 15.08
C ARG A 104 11.10 22.92 14.20
N ARG A 105 10.55 21.70 14.33
CA ARG A 105 10.88 20.51 13.56
C ARG A 105 9.64 19.71 13.18
N ILE A 106 9.76 18.86 12.17
CA ILE A 106 8.73 17.87 11.83
C ILE A 106 9.03 16.61 12.65
N THR A 107 8.05 16.15 13.43
CA THR A 107 8.16 14.96 14.26
C THR A 107 8.13 13.68 13.41
N LEU A 108 8.53 12.53 13.98
CA LEU A 108 8.37 11.24 13.29
C LEU A 108 6.89 10.99 12.93
N ASP A 109 5.97 11.24 13.87
CA ASP A 109 4.53 11.11 13.64
C ASP A 109 4.05 12.04 12.51
N GLY A 110 4.54 13.28 12.40
CA GLY A 110 4.23 14.16 11.28
C GLY A 110 4.78 13.68 9.93
N MET A 111 5.97 13.08 9.91
CA MET A 111 6.53 12.46 8.69
C MET A 111 5.76 11.21 8.28
N LEU A 112 5.38 10.37 9.25
CA LEU A 112 4.55 9.18 9.02
C LEU A 112 3.15 9.57 8.55
N PHE A 113 2.53 10.61 9.11
CA PHE A 113 1.22 11.13 8.70
C PHE A 113 1.18 11.44 7.20
N VAL A 114 2.13 12.24 6.72
CA VAL A 114 2.24 12.57 5.28
C VAL A 114 2.65 11.34 4.46
N SER A 115 3.54 10.49 4.98
CA SER A 115 3.97 9.28 4.26
C SER A 115 2.82 8.29 4.06
N CYS A 116 1.92 8.15 5.04
CA CYS A 116 0.74 7.30 4.96
C CYS A 116 -0.28 7.89 3.96
N GLY A 117 -0.52 9.20 3.99
CA GLY A 117 -1.36 9.87 2.99
C GLY A 117 -0.87 9.66 1.54
N LEU A 118 0.44 9.61 1.32
CA LEU A 118 1.03 9.30 0.01
C LEU A 118 0.97 7.81 -0.38
N LEU A 119 0.56 6.91 0.52
CA LEU A 119 0.27 5.51 0.18
C LEU A 119 -1.04 5.36 -0.60
N TRP A 120 -1.93 6.36 -0.57
CA TRP A 120 -3.15 6.39 -1.40
C TRP A 120 -2.85 6.15 -2.89
N PHE A 121 -1.71 6.63 -3.41
CA PHE A 121 -1.29 6.33 -4.77
C PHE A 121 -1.14 4.82 -5.05
N GLN A 122 -0.69 4.07 -4.05
CA GLN A 122 -0.40 2.64 -4.16
C GLN A 122 -1.61 1.75 -3.95
N ASP A 123 -2.70 2.29 -3.43
CA ASP A 123 -3.91 1.55 -3.09
C ASP A 123 -4.52 0.81 -4.30
N PRO A 124 -4.93 1.50 -5.39
CA PRO A 124 -5.52 0.81 -6.53
C PRO A 124 -4.53 -0.07 -7.30
N LEU A 125 -3.22 -0.08 -6.99
CA LEU A 125 -2.27 -1.03 -7.58
C LEU A 125 -2.63 -2.50 -7.27
N LEU A 126 -3.47 -2.76 -6.26
CA LEU A 126 -4.06 -4.07 -6.03
C LEU A 126 -4.80 -4.62 -7.26
N ASN A 127 -5.27 -3.75 -8.17
CA ASN A 127 -5.96 -4.10 -9.42
C ASN A 127 -5.06 -4.15 -10.67
N TYR A 128 -3.72 -4.15 -10.55
CA TYR A 128 -2.82 -3.97 -11.71
C TYR A 128 -3.01 -5.01 -12.82
N PHE A 129 -3.14 -6.29 -12.47
CA PHE A 129 -3.38 -7.38 -13.44
C PHE A 129 -4.85 -7.63 -13.77
N ASN A 130 -5.71 -7.58 -12.76
CA ASN A 130 -7.15 -7.82 -12.89
C ASN A 130 -7.86 -7.13 -11.72
N THR A 131 -9.15 -6.82 -11.86
CA THR A 131 -9.90 -6.10 -10.83
C THR A 131 -10.29 -7.03 -9.68
N TRP A 132 -9.56 -6.90 -8.57
CA TRP A 132 -9.72 -7.68 -7.35
C TRP A 132 -10.59 -6.97 -6.29
N SER A 133 -10.50 -5.63 -6.18
CA SER A 133 -11.33 -4.79 -5.30
C SER A 133 -12.00 -3.66 -6.09
N THR A 134 -13.21 -3.26 -5.71
CA THR A 134 -13.94 -2.14 -6.32
C THR A 134 -14.57 -1.23 -5.27
N TYR A 135 -14.55 0.08 -5.54
CA TYR A 135 -15.19 1.08 -4.69
C TYR A 135 -16.61 1.41 -5.13
N ASN A 136 -17.40 1.95 -4.20
CA ASN A 136 -18.75 2.43 -4.49
C ASN A 136 -18.75 3.72 -5.32
N THR A 137 -19.08 3.64 -6.60
CA THR A 137 -18.99 4.77 -7.55
C THR A 137 -20.07 5.84 -7.37
N TRP A 138 -21.04 5.62 -6.47
CA TRP A 138 -21.92 6.70 -5.98
C TRP A 138 -21.13 7.81 -5.27
N MET A 139 -20.03 7.44 -4.61
CA MET A 139 -19.15 8.39 -3.95
C MET A 139 -18.46 9.33 -4.94
N TRP A 140 -18.01 10.49 -4.46
CA TRP A 140 -17.36 11.47 -5.31
C TRP A 140 -15.99 10.95 -5.79
N ASN A 141 -15.95 10.64 -7.08
CA ASN A 141 -14.80 10.10 -7.81
C ASN A 141 -14.59 10.89 -9.10
N MET A 142 -13.38 10.81 -9.66
CA MET A 142 -13.02 11.30 -10.99
C MET A 142 -12.16 10.25 -11.69
N GLY A 143 -12.65 9.00 -11.70
CA GLY A 143 -11.88 7.84 -12.17
C GLY A 143 -10.69 7.57 -11.25
N SER A 144 -9.56 7.18 -11.83
CA SER A 144 -8.27 7.10 -11.14
C SER A 144 -7.12 7.23 -12.12
N TRP A 145 -5.91 7.38 -11.57
CA TRP A 145 -4.67 7.52 -12.34
C TRP A 145 -4.10 6.18 -12.85
N VAL A 146 -4.81 5.05 -12.67
CA VAL A 146 -4.23 3.72 -12.92
C VAL A 146 -3.89 3.48 -14.39
N GLN A 147 -4.72 3.92 -15.33
CA GLN A 147 -4.48 3.81 -16.77
C GLN A 147 -3.34 4.73 -17.26
N ASP A 148 -2.84 5.62 -16.40
CA ASP A 148 -1.66 6.44 -16.66
C ASP A 148 -0.35 5.80 -16.16
N ILE A 149 -0.42 4.65 -15.48
CA ILE A 149 0.73 3.88 -14.98
C ILE A 149 1.31 3.03 -16.12
N PRO A 150 2.63 3.11 -16.42
CA PRO A 150 3.25 2.27 -17.43
C PRO A 150 3.07 0.77 -17.16
N GLY A 151 2.62 0.04 -18.18
CA GLY A 151 2.43 -1.40 -18.14
C GLY A 151 1.15 -1.86 -17.41
N TRP A 152 0.27 -0.95 -16.99
CA TRP A 152 -1.03 -1.30 -16.43
C TRP A 152 -1.79 -2.27 -17.35
N VAL A 153 -2.39 -3.32 -16.78
CA VAL A 153 -2.92 -4.47 -17.54
C VAL A 153 -4.44 -4.57 -17.45
N SER A 154 -5.03 -4.37 -16.26
CA SER A 154 -6.48 -4.48 -16.07
C SER A 154 -7.23 -3.44 -16.90
N TYR A 155 -8.30 -3.89 -17.55
CA TYR A 155 -9.15 -3.05 -18.39
C TYR A 155 -9.63 -1.75 -17.70
N GLY A 156 -9.77 -0.69 -18.50
CA GLY A 156 -10.47 0.54 -18.12
C GLY A 156 -10.27 1.67 -19.14
N GLU A 157 -11.31 2.48 -19.30
CA GLU A 157 -11.38 3.62 -20.23
C GLU A 157 -12.01 4.85 -19.52
N PRO A 158 -11.92 6.07 -20.08
CA PRO A 158 -12.62 7.25 -19.55
C PRO A 158 -14.10 6.96 -19.26
N GLY A 159 -14.55 7.26 -18.03
CA GLY A 159 -15.91 6.96 -17.56
C GLY A 159 -16.17 5.50 -17.13
N ALA A 160 -15.31 4.53 -17.46
CA ALA A 160 -15.45 3.11 -17.12
C ALA A 160 -14.11 2.49 -16.71
N MET A 161 -13.69 2.73 -15.46
CA MET A 161 -12.40 2.31 -14.91
C MET A 161 -12.47 2.16 -13.38
N MET A 162 -11.38 1.69 -12.76
CA MET A 162 -11.20 1.78 -11.30
C MET A 162 -11.45 3.21 -10.80
N ALA A 163 -12.47 3.38 -9.96
CA ALA A 163 -12.98 4.69 -9.55
C ALA A 163 -12.59 4.99 -8.10
N GLU A 164 -11.68 5.93 -7.87
CA GLU A 164 -11.20 6.29 -6.53
C GLU A 164 -12.15 7.25 -5.81
N PRO A 165 -12.68 6.93 -4.62
CA PRO A 165 -13.44 7.86 -3.78
C PRO A 165 -12.52 8.92 -3.14
N ILE A 166 -12.11 9.92 -3.93
CA ILE A 166 -11.06 10.91 -3.56
C ILE A 166 -11.30 11.55 -2.19
N LEU A 167 -12.54 11.89 -1.84
CA LEU A 167 -12.85 12.53 -0.54
C LEU A 167 -12.78 11.58 0.66
N MET A 168 -12.81 10.26 0.45
CA MET A 168 -12.71 9.26 1.51
C MET A 168 -11.32 8.66 1.58
N ASN A 169 -10.82 8.11 0.46
CA ASN A 169 -9.56 7.39 0.43
C ASN A 169 -8.38 8.33 0.71
N ALA A 170 -8.29 9.45 -0.03
CA ALA A 170 -7.14 10.34 0.10
C ALA A 170 -6.92 10.86 1.54
N PRO A 171 -7.95 11.33 2.29
CA PRO A 171 -7.77 11.68 3.70
C PRO A 171 -7.74 10.45 4.62
N GLY A 172 -8.45 9.36 4.30
CA GLY A 172 -8.42 8.09 5.02
C GLY A 172 -7.02 7.51 5.17
N TYR A 173 -6.21 7.57 4.12
CA TYR A 173 -4.82 7.13 4.13
C TYR A 173 -3.92 7.91 5.11
N PHE A 174 -4.25 9.18 5.43
CA PHE A 174 -3.54 9.90 6.51
C PHE A 174 -3.88 9.34 7.91
N PHE A 175 -5.11 8.84 8.10
CA PHE A 175 -5.58 8.28 9.36
C PHE A 175 -5.06 6.86 9.65
N VAL A 176 -4.44 6.17 8.66
CA VAL A 176 -3.67 4.93 8.84
C VAL A 176 -2.63 5.07 9.97
N LEU A 177 -2.06 6.27 10.17
CA LEU A 177 -1.19 6.57 11.31
C LEU A 177 -1.86 6.29 12.66
N LEU A 178 -3.16 6.53 12.82
CA LEU A 178 -3.87 6.26 14.08
C LEU A 178 -3.90 4.76 14.38
N CYS A 179 -4.14 3.92 13.36
CA CYS A 179 -4.04 2.46 13.46
C CYS A 179 -2.62 2.04 13.85
N THR A 180 -1.59 2.62 13.23
CA THR A 180 -0.18 2.39 13.61
C THR A 180 0.12 2.86 15.04
N MET A 181 -0.46 3.96 15.51
CA MET A 181 -0.32 4.45 16.89
C MET A 181 -0.97 3.50 17.90
N LEU A 182 -2.12 2.92 17.56
CA LEU A 182 -2.82 1.90 18.36
C LEU A 182 -2.03 0.58 18.39
N GLY A 183 -1.54 0.09 17.25
CA GLY A 183 -0.68 -1.10 17.20
C GLY A 183 0.62 -0.92 18.01
N CYS A 184 1.22 0.26 17.96
CA CYS A 184 2.33 0.63 18.84
C CYS A 184 1.96 0.60 20.33
N TRP A 185 0.74 1.02 20.71
CA TRP A 185 0.26 0.95 22.09
C TRP A 185 0.01 -0.50 22.53
N VAL A 186 -0.54 -1.36 21.67
CA VAL A 186 -0.71 -2.79 21.92
C VAL A 186 0.65 -3.48 22.14
N MET A 187 1.67 -3.17 21.33
CA MET A 187 3.03 -3.68 21.57
C MET A 187 3.61 -3.25 22.93
N ARG A 188 3.35 -2.00 23.38
CA ARG A 188 3.76 -1.56 24.74
C ARG A 188 3.04 -2.35 25.83
N LEU A 189 1.75 -2.60 25.66
CA LEU A 189 0.94 -3.38 26.61
C LEU A 189 1.43 -4.83 26.70
N ALA A 190 1.69 -5.47 25.54
CA ALA A 190 2.27 -6.80 25.45
C ALA A 190 3.65 -6.88 26.12
N LYS A 191 4.54 -5.92 25.84
CA LYS A 191 5.88 -5.85 26.46
C LYS A 191 5.81 -5.59 27.97
N LYS A 192 4.82 -4.82 28.45
CA LYS A 192 4.56 -4.61 29.89
C LYS A 192 4.06 -5.89 30.57
N ARG A 193 3.21 -6.68 29.89
CA ARG A 193 2.68 -7.95 30.41
C ARG A 193 3.70 -9.09 30.34
N PHE A 194 4.54 -9.10 29.31
CA PHE A 194 5.55 -10.13 29.03
C PHE A 194 6.92 -9.48 28.75
N PRO A 195 7.69 -9.08 29.78
CA PRO A 195 8.96 -8.36 29.62
C PRO A 195 10.00 -9.10 28.78
N ASN A 196 10.00 -10.44 28.83
CA ASN A 196 10.96 -11.28 28.11
C ASN A 196 10.62 -11.51 26.62
N MET A 197 9.51 -10.94 26.12
CA MET A 197 9.11 -11.09 24.71
C MET A 197 10.14 -10.43 23.77
N ASN A 198 10.64 -11.20 22.80
CA ASN A 198 11.60 -10.71 21.80
C ASN A 198 10.89 -9.87 20.70
N THR A 199 11.68 -9.28 19.80
CA THR A 199 11.18 -8.44 18.69
C THR A 199 10.18 -9.20 17.80
N LEU A 200 10.45 -10.45 17.47
CA LEU A 200 9.55 -11.27 16.63
C LEU A 200 8.20 -11.54 17.31
N GLY A 201 8.19 -11.75 18.63
CA GLY A 201 6.96 -11.88 19.41
C GLY A 201 6.11 -10.61 19.40
N LEU A 202 6.74 -9.42 19.49
CA LEU A 202 6.02 -8.15 19.37
C LEU A 202 5.45 -7.94 17.95
N ILE A 203 6.17 -8.37 16.92
CA ILE A 203 5.70 -8.36 15.52
C ILE A 203 4.50 -9.31 15.35
N GLY A 204 4.58 -10.54 15.85
CA GLY A 204 3.47 -11.49 15.82
C GLY A 204 2.22 -10.98 16.55
N VAL A 205 2.40 -10.32 17.69
CA VAL A 205 1.31 -9.68 18.44
C VAL A 205 0.65 -8.56 17.64
N VAL A 206 1.42 -7.69 16.96
CA VAL A 206 0.81 -6.59 16.19
C VAL A 206 0.14 -7.10 14.92
N ILE A 207 0.68 -8.11 14.23
CA ILE A 207 0.01 -8.77 13.09
C ILE A 207 -1.32 -9.38 13.54
N ALA A 208 -1.33 -10.17 14.62
CA ALA A 208 -2.56 -10.80 15.13
C ALA A 208 -3.59 -9.76 15.62
N TRP A 209 -3.14 -8.67 16.25
CA TRP A 209 -4.02 -7.57 16.62
C TRP A 209 -4.58 -6.84 15.40
N THR A 210 -3.75 -6.51 14.40
CA THR A 210 -4.23 -5.86 13.18
C THR A 210 -5.22 -6.74 12.45
N PHE A 211 -4.95 -8.02 12.24
CA PHE A 211 -5.88 -8.96 11.60
C PHE A 211 -7.29 -8.90 12.23
N VAL A 212 -7.36 -8.93 13.58
CA VAL A 212 -8.66 -8.88 14.29
C VAL A 212 -9.28 -7.48 14.24
N PHE A 213 -8.48 -6.42 14.35
CA PHE A 213 -8.95 -5.04 14.23
C PHE A 213 -9.52 -4.76 12.84
N ASP A 214 -8.84 -5.27 11.81
CA ASP A 214 -9.18 -5.14 10.41
C ASP A 214 -10.46 -5.89 10.07
N PHE A 215 -10.58 -7.17 10.49
CA PHE A 215 -11.84 -7.91 10.38
C PHE A 215 -13.04 -7.14 10.99
N VAL A 216 -12.84 -6.46 12.13
CA VAL A 216 -13.90 -5.68 12.80
C VAL A 216 -14.22 -4.37 12.08
N ILE A 217 -13.22 -3.66 11.56
CA ILE A 217 -13.43 -2.37 10.87
C ILE A 217 -13.85 -2.59 9.42
N GLU A 218 -13.16 -3.43 8.68
CA GLU A 218 -13.42 -3.68 7.26
C GLU A 218 -14.56 -4.70 7.08
N GLY A 219 -14.36 -5.93 7.56
CA GLY A 219 -15.28 -7.06 7.39
C GLY A 219 -16.65 -6.87 8.04
N LEU A 220 -16.73 -6.21 9.19
CA LEU A 220 -18.00 -6.02 9.93
C LEU A 220 -18.58 -4.59 9.82
N PHE A 221 -17.85 -3.61 9.29
CA PHE A 221 -18.31 -2.22 9.23
C PHE A 221 -18.18 -1.61 7.82
N LEU A 222 -16.97 -1.39 7.27
CA LEU A 222 -16.80 -0.68 6.00
C LEU A 222 -17.44 -1.39 4.80
N MET A 223 -17.27 -2.72 4.67
CA MET A 223 -17.84 -3.47 3.54
C MET A 223 -19.35 -3.72 3.67
N PRO A 224 -19.92 -4.13 4.83
CA PRO A 224 -21.38 -4.16 5.00
C PRO A 224 -22.04 -2.79 4.75
N MET A 225 -21.34 -1.70 5.07
CA MET A 225 -21.76 -0.33 4.75
C MET A 225 -21.55 0.07 3.29
N GLY A 226 -20.95 -0.81 2.48
CA GLY A 226 -20.79 -0.66 1.04
C GLY A 226 -19.81 0.44 0.62
N LEU A 227 -18.70 0.59 1.33
CA LEU A 227 -17.62 1.50 0.92
C LEU A 227 -16.85 0.94 -0.29
N PHE A 228 -16.47 -0.33 -0.19
CA PHE A 228 -15.84 -1.15 -1.23
C PHE A 228 -16.24 -2.61 -1.04
N THR A 229 -15.86 -3.44 -2.00
CA THR A 229 -16.04 -4.89 -2.01
C THR A 229 -14.86 -5.55 -2.72
N TYR A 230 -14.53 -6.79 -2.35
CA TYR A 230 -13.56 -7.63 -3.08
C TYR A 230 -14.30 -8.63 -3.97
N PRO A 231 -14.76 -8.26 -5.18
CA PRO A 231 -15.49 -9.18 -6.03
C PRO A 231 -14.63 -10.37 -6.48
N GLY A 232 -13.34 -10.14 -6.75
CA GLY A 232 -12.38 -11.18 -7.11
C GLY A 232 -11.79 -11.95 -5.92
N ALA A 233 -12.39 -11.89 -4.73
CA ALA A 233 -11.90 -12.65 -3.59
C ALA A 233 -12.11 -14.16 -3.76
N ILE A 234 -11.11 -14.95 -3.34
CA ILE A 234 -11.26 -16.41 -3.27
C ILE A 234 -12.31 -16.73 -2.19
N GLN A 235 -13.47 -17.22 -2.63
CA GLN A 235 -14.65 -17.45 -1.82
C GLN A 235 -14.38 -18.48 -0.71
N ALA A 236 -13.62 -19.54 -1.03
CA ALA A 236 -13.21 -20.55 -0.06
C ALA A 236 -12.32 -20.03 1.10
N LEU A 237 -11.68 -18.87 0.92
CA LEU A 237 -10.85 -18.21 1.92
C LEU A 237 -11.48 -16.89 2.44
N SER A 238 -12.80 -16.73 2.27
CA SER A 238 -13.51 -15.50 2.62
C SER A 238 -14.63 -15.72 3.63
N VAL A 239 -14.81 -14.77 4.55
CA VAL A 239 -15.99 -14.68 5.42
C VAL A 239 -17.13 -14.06 4.62
N ASN A 240 -18.36 -14.54 4.77
CA ASN A 240 -19.53 -14.11 3.97
C ASN A 240 -19.35 -14.26 2.45
N ALA A 241 -18.64 -15.30 2.01
CA ALA A 241 -18.45 -15.66 0.61
C ALA A 241 -19.75 -15.59 -0.23
N GLY A 242 -19.66 -15.06 -1.44
CA GLY A 242 -20.82 -14.89 -2.33
C GLY A 242 -21.70 -13.67 -2.03
N THR A 243 -21.30 -12.78 -1.12
CA THR A 243 -22.01 -11.52 -0.82
C THR A 243 -21.18 -10.30 -1.21
N TYR A 244 -21.81 -9.12 -1.32
CA TYR A 244 -21.10 -7.85 -1.56
C TYR A 244 -20.17 -7.40 -0.41
N TYR A 245 -20.20 -8.10 0.73
CA TYR A 245 -19.39 -7.81 1.90
C TYR A 245 -18.53 -9.02 2.30
N GLN A 246 -18.13 -9.82 1.31
CA GLN A 246 -17.21 -10.93 1.52
C GLN A 246 -15.81 -10.43 1.91
N TRP A 247 -15.26 -10.96 3.01
CA TRP A 247 -13.97 -10.55 3.55
C TRP A 247 -12.91 -11.65 3.38
N PRO A 248 -11.95 -11.49 2.46
CA PRO A 248 -10.87 -12.45 2.28
C PRO A 248 -9.94 -12.47 3.51
N LEU A 249 -9.77 -13.63 4.13
CA LEU A 249 -8.90 -13.81 5.31
C LEU A 249 -7.44 -13.41 5.03
N TYR A 250 -6.99 -13.52 3.78
CA TYR A 250 -5.64 -13.13 3.39
C TYR A 250 -5.44 -11.61 3.34
N GLU A 251 -6.51 -10.81 3.23
CA GLU A 251 -6.42 -9.35 3.28
C GLU A 251 -5.98 -8.87 4.67
N GLY A 252 -6.62 -9.35 5.73
CA GLY A 252 -6.21 -9.05 7.10
C GLY A 252 -4.78 -9.49 7.43
N LEU A 253 -4.21 -10.45 6.69
CA LEU A 253 -2.79 -10.84 6.79
C LEU A 253 -1.88 -9.88 6.01
N MET A 254 -2.27 -9.49 4.79
CA MET A 254 -1.56 -8.51 3.96
C MET A 254 -1.50 -7.14 4.64
N TRP A 255 -2.65 -6.61 5.06
CA TRP A 255 -2.74 -5.38 5.83
C TRP A 255 -2.08 -5.50 7.20
N GLY A 256 -2.19 -6.66 7.85
CA GLY A 256 -1.41 -7.02 9.04
C GLY A 256 0.10 -6.86 8.85
N GLY A 257 0.63 -7.28 7.70
CA GLY A 257 2.02 -7.08 7.30
C GLY A 257 2.41 -5.61 7.12
N VAL A 258 1.57 -4.83 6.44
CA VAL A 258 1.78 -3.37 6.27
C VAL A 258 1.81 -2.66 7.61
N GLN A 259 0.79 -2.87 8.46
CA GLN A 259 0.73 -2.28 9.79
C GLN A 259 1.87 -2.74 10.69
N ALA A 260 2.30 -4.00 10.59
CA ALA A 260 3.48 -4.46 11.32
C ALA A 260 4.76 -3.73 10.86
N GLY A 261 4.94 -3.48 9.56
CA GLY A 261 6.03 -2.68 9.02
C GLY A 261 6.02 -1.23 9.55
N LEU A 262 4.88 -0.55 9.45
CA LEU A 262 4.68 0.81 9.96
C LEU A 262 4.87 0.89 11.49
N CYS A 263 4.33 -0.08 12.23
CA CYS A 263 4.49 -0.19 13.67
C CYS A 263 5.94 -0.45 14.07
N CYS A 264 6.67 -1.31 13.37
CA CYS A 264 8.09 -1.53 13.59
C CYS A 264 8.90 -0.25 13.36
N LEU A 265 8.63 0.45 12.26
CA LEU A 265 9.28 1.71 11.90
C LEU A 265 9.06 2.76 13.00
N ARG A 266 7.86 2.84 13.57
CA ARG A 266 7.50 3.80 14.62
C ARG A 266 7.94 3.40 16.03
N TYR A 267 7.98 2.10 16.35
CA TYR A 267 8.26 1.59 17.70
C TYR A 267 9.75 1.36 17.96
N PHE A 268 10.50 0.83 16.99
CA PHE A 268 11.91 0.49 17.14
C PHE A 268 12.81 1.67 16.70
N THR A 269 12.73 2.77 17.44
CA THR A 269 13.62 3.93 17.27
C THR A 269 14.87 3.85 18.14
N ASP A 270 15.94 4.55 17.75
CA ASP A 270 17.12 4.77 18.58
C ASP A 270 16.86 5.77 19.73
N ASP A 271 17.87 5.98 20.60
CA ASP A 271 17.81 6.93 21.73
C ASP A 271 17.56 8.39 21.30
N ARG A 272 17.67 8.69 20.00
CA ARG A 272 17.41 10.01 19.40
C ARG A 272 16.05 10.07 18.69
N GLY A 273 15.23 9.03 18.78
CA GLY A 273 13.92 8.93 18.14
C GLY A 273 13.99 8.73 16.62
N ARG A 274 15.08 8.16 16.10
CA ARG A 274 15.31 7.90 14.67
C ARG A 274 15.02 6.45 14.33
N THR A 275 14.44 6.24 13.15
CA THR A 275 14.11 4.94 12.58
C THR A 275 15.33 4.30 11.88
N PHE A 276 15.24 3.01 11.51
CA PHE A 276 16.38 2.31 10.89
C PHE A 276 16.78 2.88 9.51
N VAL A 277 15.85 3.46 8.75
CA VAL A 277 16.15 4.11 7.45
C VAL A 277 16.88 5.45 7.60
N GLU A 278 16.85 6.04 8.79
CA GLU A 278 17.59 7.28 9.10
C GLU A 278 19.05 7.04 9.49
N ARG A 279 19.49 5.78 9.54
CA ARG A 279 20.86 5.42 9.91
C ARG A 279 21.87 6.09 8.97
N GLY A 280 22.72 6.93 9.56
CA GLY A 280 23.70 7.74 8.84
C GLY A 280 23.24 9.17 8.50
N LEU A 281 22.09 9.65 9.00
CA LEU A 281 21.63 11.03 8.80
C LEU A 281 22.67 12.08 9.25
N ASP A 282 23.45 11.80 10.29
CA ASP A 282 24.55 12.67 10.76
C ASP A 282 25.66 12.88 9.70
N ARG A 283 25.73 12.03 8.67
CA ARG A 283 26.68 12.15 7.55
C ARG A 283 26.10 12.96 6.37
N VAL A 284 24.84 13.42 6.46
CA VAL A 284 24.19 14.24 5.42
C VAL A 284 24.57 15.71 5.61
N ARG A 285 25.58 16.16 4.86
CA ARG A 285 26.01 17.56 4.79
C ARG A 285 24.90 18.44 4.17
N GLY A 286 24.42 19.41 4.93
CA GLY A 286 23.43 20.39 4.49
C GLY A 286 22.73 21.07 5.67
N GLY A 287 22.00 22.14 5.40
CA GLY A 287 21.17 22.81 6.40
C GLY A 287 19.97 21.95 6.84
N PHE A 288 19.32 22.38 7.92
CA PHE A 288 18.21 21.69 8.58
C PHE A 288 17.12 21.18 7.61
N VAL A 289 16.68 22.03 6.67
CA VAL A 289 15.67 21.69 5.66
C VAL A 289 16.07 20.47 4.83
N ARG A 290 17.33 20.40 4.36
CA ARG A 290 17.82 19.27 3.55
C ARG A 290 17.83 17.98 4.36
N GLN A 291 18.20 18.04 5.64
CA GLN A 291 18.18 16.88 6.52
C GLN A 291 16.74 16.40 6.80
N GLN A 292 15.80 17.32 7.06
CA GLN A 292 14.38 16.97 7.25
C GLN A 292 13.75 16.37 5.98
N LEU A 293 14.04 16.91 4.79
CA LEU A 293 13.56 16.35 3.52
C LEU A 293 14.16 14.97 3.24
N THR A 294 15.48 14.80 3.43
CA THR A 294 16.14 13.49 3.26
C THR A 294 15.55 12.45 4.22
N ARG A 295 15.27 12.85 5.47
CA ARG A 295 14.62 12.04 6.50
C ARG A 295 13.21 11.63 6.09
N PHE A 296 12.40 12.58 5.63
CA PHE A 296 11.04 12.34 5.15
C PHE A 296 11.02 11.37 3.96
N LEU A 297 11.82 11.61 2.93
CA LEU A 297 11.89 10.73 1.75
C LEU A 297 12.33 9.31 2.11
N ALA A 298 13.25 9.15 3.06
CA ALA A 298 13.67 7.82 3.53
C ALA A 298 12.57 7.08 4.30
N ILE A 299 11.79 7.78 5.13
CA ILE A 299 10.62 7.23 5.84
C ILE A 299 9.52 6.87 4.83
N PHE A 300 9.22 7.76 3.89
CA PHE A 300 8.23 7.54 2.85
C PHE A 300 8.58 6.33 1.96
N ALA A 301 9.87 6.15 1.63
CA ALA A 301 10.34 4.96 0.91
C ALA A 301 10.13 3.67 1.72
N ALA A 302 10.33 3.69 3.04
CA ALA A 302 10.07 2.53 3.89
C ALA A 302 8.58 2.19 3.97
N CYS A 303 7.72 3.19 4.22
CA CYS A 303 6.27 3.01 4.20
C CYS A 303 5.80 2.45 2.85
N SER A 304 6.30 3.03 1.76
CA SER A 304 6.01 2.60 0.39
C SER A 304 6.47 1.17 0.11
N ALA A 305 7.64 0.78 0.61
CA ALA A 305 8.15 -0.59 0.45
C ALA A 305 7.34 -1.60 1.27
N PHE A 306 6.89 -1.26 2.48
CA PHE A 306 6.04 -2.15 3.26
C PHE A 306 4.68 -2.37 2.59
N PHE A 307 4.05 -1.31 2.08
CA PHE A 307 2.81 -1.42 1.32
C PHE A 307 3.03 -2.28 0.05
N PHE A 308 4.06 -1.96 -0.74
CA PHE A 308 4.32 -2.70 -1.98
C PHE A 308 4.59 -4.20 -1.75
N VAL A 309 5.41 -4.54 -0.75
CA VAL A 309 5.86 -5.93 -0.50
C VAL A 309 4.80 -6.76 0.23
N PHE A 310 4.12 -6.20 1.23
CA PHE A 310 3.16 -6.96 2.04
C PHE A 310 1.72 -6.88 1.55
N TYR A 311 1.40 -5.93 0.66
CA TYR A 311 0.06 -5.74 0.13
C TYR A 311 0.03 -5.94 -1.40
N ASN A 312 0.67 -5.07 -2.18
CA ASN A 312 0.51 -5.09 -3.64
C ASN A 312 1.01 -6.38 -4.31
N ILE A 313 2.19 -6.90 -3.93
CA ILE A 313 2.71 -8.16 -4.48
C ILE A 313 1.78 -9.36 -4.19
N PRO A 314 1.37 -9.64 -2.94
CA PRO A 314 0.43 -10.74 -2.67
C PRO A 314 -0.97 -10.47 -3.26
N ALA A 315 -1.47 -9.22 -3.25
CA ALA A 315 -2.71 -8.86 -3.94
C ALA A 315 -2.68 -9.25 -5.42
N GLN A 316 -1.57 -9.00 -6.13
CA GLN A 316 -1.42 -9.41 -7.53
C GLN A 316 -1.47 -10.92 -7.71
N PHE A 317 -0.89 -11.69 -6.79
CA PHE A 317 -1.01 -13.13 -6.82
C PHE A 317 -2.47 -13.58 -6.70
N PHE A 318 -3.24 -13.02 -5.76
CA PHE A 318 -4.65 -13.37 -5.58
C PHE A 318 -5.56 -12.86 -6.71
N ALA A 319 -5.29 -11.67 -7.26
CA ALA A 319 -6.04 -11.09 -8.39
C ALA A 319 -6.00 -11.98 -9.65
N MET A 320 -4.90 -12.71 -9.87
CA MET A 320 -4.74 -13.69 -10.96
C MET A 320 -5.40 -15.06 -10.67
N HIS A 321 -5.87 -15.29 -9.44
CA HIS A 321 -6.51 -16.54 -9.00
C HIS A 321 -7.92 -16.27 -8.41
N GLN A 322 -8.61 -15.26 -8.92
CA GLN A 322 -9.94 -14.89 -8.44
C GLN A 322 -11.00 -15.93 -8.81
N ASP A 323 -11.98 -16.12 -7.93
CA ASP A 323 -13.22 -16.86 -8.20
C ASP A 323 -14.19 -15.99 -9.04
N PRO A 324 -15.29 -16.57 -9.59
CA PRO A 324 -16.35 -15.79 -10.23
C PRO A 324 -16.87 -14.67 -9.32
N TRP A 325 -17.12 -13.50 -9.91
CA TRP A 325 -17.71 -12.37 -9.22
C TRP A 325 -19.10 -12.73 -8.66
N PRO A 326 -19.35 -12.57 -7.33
CA PRO A 326 -20.64 -12.90 -6.74
C PRO A 326 -21.85 -12.22 -7.40
N GLU A 327 -22.94 -12.98 -7.63
CA GLU A 327 -24.22 -12.46 -8.13
C GLU A 327 -24.76 -11.27 -7.30
N ASP A 328 -24.50 -11.27 -5.99
CA ASP A 328 -24.89 -10.19 -5.08
C ASP A 328 -24.14 -8.87 -5.33
N ILE A 329 -23.00 -8.91 -6.02
CA ILE A 329 -22.27 -7.74 -6.53
C ILE A 329 -22.71 -7.42 -7.96
N LEU A 330 -22.87 -8.43 -8.83
CA LEU A 330 -23.24 -8.26 -10.23
C LEU A 330 -24.57 -7.50 -10.41
N LYS A 331 -25.54 -7.70 -9.52
CA LYS A 331 -26.82 -6.93 -9.51
C LYS A 331 -26.72 -5.51 -8.92
N ARG A 332 -25.52 -4.98 -8.69
CA ARG A 332 -25.26 -3.69 -8.02
C ARG A 332 -24.28 -2.87 -8.84
N SER A 333 -24.80 -2.18 -9.86
CA SER A 333 -23.99 -1.38 -10.81
C SER A 333 -23.00 -0.42 -10.14
N TYR A 334 -23.33 0.11 -8.95
CA TYR A 334 -22.46 1.00 -8.17
C TYR A 334 -21.18 0.35 -7.62
N PHE A 335 -21.02 -0.97 -7.73
CA PHE A 335 -19.77 -1.70 -7.46
C PHE A 335 -19.06 -2.19 -8.73
N LEU A 336 -19.67 -2.06 -9.92
CA LEU A 336 -19.11 -2.55 -11.18
C LEU A 336 -18.25 -1.53 -11.92
N MET A 337 -18.32 -0.25 -11.51
CA MET A 337 -17.49 0.85 -12.06
C MET A 337 -17.54 1.02 -13.59
N GLY A 338 -18.56 0.46 -14.25
CA GLY A 338 -18.68 0.42 -15.72
C GLY A 338 -17.67 -0.48 -16.44
N ILE A 339 -16.79 -1.20 -15.74
CA ILE A 339 -15.76 -2.03 -16.39
C ILE A 339 -16.30 -3.37 -16.94
N CYS A 340 -17.44 -3.83 -16.41
CA CYS A 340 -18.12 -5.07 -16.81
C CYS A 340 -19.57 -5.10 -16.31
N GLY A 341 -20.35 -6.07 -16.77
CA GLY A 341 -21.72 -6.36 -16.31
C GLY A 341 -22.79 -6.19 -17.38
N GLU A 342 -24.06 -6.24 -16.99
CA GLU A 342 -25.25 -6.19 -17.87
C GLU A 342 -25.30 -4.90 -18.72
N ASP A 343 -24.86 -3.77 -18.18
CA ASP A 343 -24.81 -2.48 -18.89
C ASP A 343 -23.66 -2.38 -19.93
N THR A 344 -22.90 -3.46 -20.15
CA THR A 344 -21.70 -3.47 -21.00
C THR A 344 -21.63 -4.73 -21.87
N ASP A 345 -20.90 -4.67 -23.00
CA ASP A 345 -20.61 -5.85 -23.83
C ASP A 345 -19.61 -6.84 -23.16
N ARG A 346 -19.10 -6.50 -21.97
CA ARG A 346 -18.07 -7.27 -21.25
C ARG A 346 -18.67 -8.04 -20.07
N PRO A 347 -18.63 -9.39 -20.05
CA PRO A 347 -18.87 -10.13 -18.83
C PRO A 347 -17.84 -9.76 -17.76
N CYS A 348 -18.24 -9.83 -16.49
CA CYS A 348 -17.31 -9.63 -15.39
C CYS A 348 -16.31 -10.80 -15.28
N PRO A 349 -15.13 -10.57 -14.69
CA PRO A 349 -14.09 -11.60 -14.58
C PRO A 349 -14.63 -12.92 -13.99
N ASP A 350 -14.41 -14.00 -14.73
CA ASP A 350 -14.77 -15.37 -14.39
C ASP A 350 -13.63 -16.31 -14.82
N PRO A 351 -13.22 -17.31 -14.01
CA PRO A 351 -12.22 -18.30 -14.37
C PRO A 351 -12.46 -19.08 -15.67
N ALA A 352 -13.70 -19.14 -16.17
CA ALA A 352 -14.03 -19.74 -17.46
C ALA A 352 -13.58 -18.88 -18.66
N LEU A 353 -13.26 -17.60 -18.45
CA LEU A 353 -12.89 -16.65 -19.49
C LEU A 353 -11.41 -16.22 -19.38
N PRO A 354 -10.75 -15.88 -20.51
CA PRO A 354 -9.47 -15.19 -20.47
C PRO A 354 -9.59 -13.86 -19.72
N MET A 355 -8.58 -13.49 -18.92
CA MET A 355 -8.56 -12.20 -18.24
C MET A 355 -8.58 -11.05 -19.26
N PRO A 356 -9.54 -10.10 -19.20
CA PRO A 356 -9.63 -9.00 -20.14
C PRO A 356 -8.52 -7.97 -19.86
N LEU A 357 -7.59 -7.84 -20.78
CA LEU A 357 -6.49 -6.86 -20.71
C LEU A 357 -6.86 -5.62 -21.53
N THR A 358 -6.30 -4.45 -21.20
CA THR A 358 -6.57 -3.19 -21.93
C THR A 358 -6.37 -3.29 -23.45
N ASN A 359 -5.45 -4.15 -23.92
CA ASN A 359 -5.11 -4.33 -25.33
C ASN A 359 -5.35 -5.77 -25.85
N SER A 360 -6.18 -6.58 -25.19
CA SER A 360 -6.53 -7.93 -25.66
C SER A 360 -7.95 -7.99 -26.23
N GLY A 361 -8.21 -9.02 -27.03
CA GLY A 361 -9.60 -9.43 -27.26
C GLY A 361 -10.24 -9.96 -25.97
N TYR A 362 -11.57 -9.98 -25.95
CA TYR A 362 -12.39 -10.55 -24.88
C TYR A 362 -13.57 -11.32 -25.48
N ILE A 363 -14.18 -12.19 -24.69
CA ILE A 363 -15.42 -12.89 -25.06
C ILE A 363 -16.60 -12.07 -24.53
N ASN A 364 -17.57 -11.72 -25.39
CA ASN A 364 -18.79 -11.02 -24.97
C ASN A 364 -19.84 -11.98 -24.36
N HIS A 365 -21.01 -11.45 -24.00
CA HIS A 365 -22.09 -12.24 -23.38
C HIS A 365 -22.68 -13.31 -24.33
N GLU A 366 -22.59 -13.10 -25.64
CA GLU A 366 -23.01 -14.03 -26.69
C GLU A 366 -21.99 -15.17 -26.93
N GLY A 367 -20.79 -15.08 -26.36
CA GLY A 367 -19.70 -16.05 -26.56
C GLY A 367 -18.83 -15.76 -27.79
N GLU A 368 -18.96 -14.58 -28.39
CA GLU A 368 -18.19 -14.14 -29.55
C GLU A 368 -16.88 -13.45 -29.12
N LEU A 369 -15.80 -13.64 -29.89
CA LEU A 369 -14.51 -13.00 -29.63
C LEU A 369 -14.50 -11.59 -30.24
N VAL A 370 -14.55 -10.58 -29.38
CA VAL A 370 -14.40 -9.17 -29.75
C VAL A 370 -12.92 -8.81 -29.68
N LEU A 371 -12.36 -8.35 -30.80
CA LEU A 371 -10.97 -7.86 -30.88
C LEU A 371 -10.92 -6.33 -30.79
N PRO A 372 -9.83 -5.73 -30.29
CA PRO A 372 -9.61 -4.29 -30.37
C PRO A 372 -9.54 -3.81 -31.83
N GLU A 373 -9.89 -2.55 -32.07
CA GLU A 373 -9.88 -1.97 -33.41
C GLU A 373 -8.49 -2.07 -34.07
N GLY A 374 -8.44 -2.61 -35.29
CA GLY A 374 -7.20 -2.79 -36.04
C GLY A 374 -6.33 -3.99 -35.61
N VAL A 375 -6.81 -4.86 -34.71
CA VAL A 375 -6.13 -6.10 -34.33
C VAL A 375 -6.73 -7.29 -35.08
N GLU A 376 -5.89 -8.02 -35.80
CA GLU A 376 -6.23 -9.29 -36.45
C GLU A 376 -5.75 -10.49 -35.62
N LEU A 377 -6.35 -11.67 -35.83
CA LEU A 377 -5.89 -12.89 -35.18
C LEU A 377 -4.49 -13.29 -35.69
N PRO A 378 -3.57 -13.75 -34.81
CA PRO A 378 -2.27 -14.22 -35.25
C PRO A 378 -2.36 -15.39 -36.25
N GLU A 379 -1.69 -15.27 -37.38
CA GLU A 379 -1.59 -16.36 -38.35
C GLU A 379 -0.79 -17.54 -37.80
N ASN A 380 -1.18 -18.76 -38.18
CA ASN A 380 -0.47 -19.98 -37.77
C ASN A 380 0.81 -20.18 -38.59
N VAL A 381 1.96 -19.90 -38.00
CA VAL A 381 3.28 -20.12 -38.63
C VAL A 381 3.62 -21.62 -38.63
N PRO A 382 3.81 -22.25 -39.81
CA PRO A 382 4.16 -23.68 -39.88
C PRO A 382 5.49 -23.98 -39.18
N LEU A 383 5.55 -25.10 -38.45
CA LEU A 383 6.78 -25.58 -37.84
C LEU A 383 7.77 -26.06 -38.92
N GLU A 384 9.01 -25.55 -38.89
CA GLU A 384 10.12 -26.15 -39.63
C GLU A 384 10.36 -27.58 -39.11
N ARG A 385 10.13 -28.57 -39.98
CA ARG A 385 10.47 -29.96 -39.72
C ARG A 385 11.72 -30.27 -40.54
N GLY A 386 12.83 -30.57 -39.86
CA GLY A 386 14.05 -31.03 -40.53
C GLY A 386 13.82 -32.40 -41.18
N GLU A 387 14.42 -32.59 -42.35
CA GLU A 387 14.47 -33.88 -43.08
C GLU A 387 15.50 -34.85 -42.49
#